data_AF-A0A3S4VF60-F1
#
_entry.id   AF-A0A3S4VF60-F1
#
_cell.length_a   1.000
_cell.length_b   1.000
_cell.length_c   1.000
_cell.angle_alpha   90.00
_cell.angle_beta   90.00
_cell.angle_gamma   90.00
#
_symmetry.space_group_name_H-M   'P 1'
#
loop_
_entity.id
_entity.type
_entity.pdbx_description
1 polymer ?
#
loop_
_entity_poly.entity_id
_entity_poly.type
_entity_poly.pdbx_seq_one_letter_code
_entity_poly.pdbx_strand_id
1 'polypeptide(L)'
;MVIGSSGDCCIVSDEKVPAIPALTIGILLGTLCHIIIQGSDVGTAVKTLHDGFKIQSGHEVIDTLFNRGGIESMMYTISLTIVAMSFGGIAEQTGMLRSVVSTILHFARNAAMLIIATIFSSVVTNCTTSEQYISILLPGRMYVTAYKERKLHPKNLSRALEDGGTVTSVLVPWNTCGVYAYSMLQVSAFEYAPYAVFNYTVPLLAIMFALFNIKIERIK
;
A
#
# COMPACT_ATOMS: atom_id res chain seq x y z
N MET A 1 2.70 -6.79 -8.08
CA MET A 1 3.89 -7.54 -8.54
C MET A 1 5.09 -6.61 -8.60
N VAL A 2 5.52 -6.11 -7.44
CA VAL A 2 6.89 -5.67 -7.13
C VAL A 2 7.00 -5.83 -5.62
N ILE A 3 7.19 -7.05 -5.15
CA ILE A 3 7.75 -7.31 -3.82
C ILE A 3 9.23 -7.50 -4.12
N GLY A 4 9.99 -6.41 -4.17
CA GLY A 4 11.32 -6.45 -4.77
C GLY A 4 12.04 -5.13 -4.77
N SER A 5 12.10 -4.45 -3.64
CA SER A 5 13.20 -3.59 -3.20
C SER A 5 12.76 -2.87 -1.93
N SER A 6 13.52 -3.05 -0.86
CA SER A 6 13.49 -2.28 0.39
C SER A 6 12.51 -2.77 1.46
N GLY A 7 12.96 -3.70 2.29
CA GLY A 7 12.32 -4.05 3.56
C GLY A 7 12.54 -5.49 3.98
N ASP A 8 13.77 -5.81 4.40
CA ASP A 8 14.11 -7.11 4.99
C ASP A 8 13.27 -7.36 6.25
N CYS A 9 12.52 -8.47 6.25
CA CYS A 9 11.92 -9.05 7.44
C CYS A 9 12.53 -10.44 7.66
N CYS A 10 13.29 -10.58 8.74
CA CYS A 10 14.66 -11.10 8.70
C CYS A 10 14.91 -12.62 8.75
N ILE A 11 13.98 -13.51 8.40
CA ILE A 11 14.31 -14.98 8.37
C ILE A 11 13.71 -15.73 7.16
N VAL A 12 12.55 -15.32 6.64
CA VAL A 12 11.86 -16.04 5.55
C VAL A 12 12.19 -15.47 4.15
N SER A 13 12.92 -14.36 4.09
CA SER A 13 13.07 -13.56 2.87
C SER A 13 14.20 -14.01 1.92
N ASP A 14 15.10 -14.89 2.35
CA ASP A 14 16.20 -15.38 1.50
C ASP A 14 15.69 -16.27 0.33
N GLU A 15 14.50 -16.86 0.46
CA GLU A 15 13.91 -17.73 -0.57
C GLU A 15 12.86 -17.06 -1.49
N LYS A 16 12.69 -15.72 -1.43
CA LYS A 16 11.63 -15.02 -2.19
C LYS A 16 10.23 -15.61 -1.94
N VAL A 17 9.94 -16.00 -0.70
CA VAL A 17 8.66 -16.61 -0.36
C VAL A 17 7.53 -15.57 -0.52
N PRO A 18 6.41 -15.92 -1.18
CA PRO A 18 5.26 -15.02 -1.28
C PRO A 18 4.72 -14.63 0.11
N ALA A 19 4.15 -13.43 0.23
CA ALA A 19 3.71 -12.88 1.52
C ALA A 19 2.66 -13.75 2.24
N ILE A 20 1.74 -14.39 1.50
CA ILE A 20 0.67 -15.21 2.09
C ILE A 20 1.25 -16.40 2.86
N PRO A 21 2.09 -17.29 2.28
CA PRO A 21 2.77 -18.35 3.02
C PRO A 21 3.57 -17.84 4.23
N ALA A 22 4.29 -16.74 4.10
CA ALA A 22 5.10 -16.20 5.19
C ALA A 22 4.24 -15.77 6.39
N LEU A 23 3.12 -15.08 6.13
CA LEU A 23 2.17 -14.68 7.16
C LEU A 23 1.50 -15.90 7.82
N THR A 24 1.09 -16.89 7.03
CA THR A 24 0.49 -18.13 7.56
C THR A 24 1.46 -18.88 8.47
N ILE A 25 2.72 -19.04 8.05
CA ILE A 25 3.76 -19.68 8.87
C ILE A 25 3.99 -18.88 10.16
N GLY A 26 4.03 -17.55 10.08
CA GLY A 26 4.15 -16.69 11.25
C GLY A 26 3.00 -16.85 12.25
N ILE A 27 1.76 -16.91 11.78
CA ILE A 27 0.57 -17.14 12.62
C ILE A 27 0.65 -18.53 13.27
N LEU A 28 1.02 -19.56 12.51
CA LEU A 28 1.15 -20.93 13.03
C LEU A 28 2.25 -21.03 14.09
N LEU A 29 3.43 -20.46 13.84
CA LEU A 29 4.52 -20.42 14.80
C LEU A 29 4.15 -19.60 16.04
N GLY A 30 3.47 -18.46 15.88
CA GLY A 30 2.98 -17.65 17.00
C GLY A 30 1.98 -18.42 17.88
N THR A 31 1.05 -19.13 17.24
CA THR A 31 0.07 -20.00 17.92
C THR A 31 0.78 -21.15 18.65
N LEU A 32 1.78 -21.76 18.01
CA LEU A 32 2.58 -22.83 18.60
C LEU A 32 3.34 -22.34 19.84
N CYS A 33 3.98 -21.16 19.75
CA CYS A 33 4.66 -20.54 20.89
C CYS A 33 3.69 -20.19 22.03
N HIS A 34 2.48 -19.71 21.72
CA HIS A 34 1.45 -19.44 22.72
C HIS A 34 1.10 -20.71 23.50
N ILE A 35 0.89 -21.84 22.82
CA ILE A 35 0.54 -23.11 23.45
C ILE A 35 1.72 -23.70 24.25
N ILE A 36 2.92 -23.77 23.65
CA ILE A 36 4.06 -24.48 24.25
C ILE A 36 4.74 -23.65 25.34
N ILE A 37 4.96 -22.35 25.11
CA ILE A 37 5.76 -21.49 26.01
C ILE A 37 4.86 -20.82 27.06
N GLN A 38 3.68 -20.33 26.66
CA GLN A 38 2.76 -19.66 27.60
C GLN A 38 1.82 -20.66 28.29
N GLY A 39 1.80 -21.93 27.87
CA GLY A 39 1.05 -23.00 28.52
C GLY A 39 -0.47 -22.91 28.37
N SER A 40 -0.96 -22.14 27.40
CA SER A 40 -2.39 -21.91 27.16
C SER A 40 -3.03 -23.04 26.35
N ASP A 41 -4.33 -23.26 26.53
CA ASP A 41 -5.11 -24.20 25.71
C ASP A 41 -5.34 -23.70 24.26
N VAL A 42 -5.55 -24.63 23.33
CA VAL A 42 -5.84 -24.34 21.91
C VAL A 42 -7.07 -23.45 21.76
N GLY A 43 -8.12 -23.64 22.56
CA GLY A 43 -9.32 -22.81 22.52
C GLY A 43 -9.01 -21.35 22.90
N THR A 44 -8.10 -21.13 23.83
CA THR A 44 -7.63 -19.79 24.23
C THR A 44 -6.76 -19.16 23.13
N ALA A 45 -5.93 -19.96 22.46
CA ALA A 45 -5.13 -19.51 21.33
C ALA A 45 -6.00 -19.00 20.17
N VAL A 46 -7.03 -19.76 19.78
CA VAL A 46 -7.98 -19.38 18.73
C VAL A 46 -8.77 -18.13 19.14
N LYS A 47 -9.24 -18.09 20.39
CA LYS A 47 -9.95 -16.92 20.92
C LYS A 47 -9.07 -15.66 20.92
N THR A 48 -7.79 -15.80 21.26
CA THR A 48 -6.83 -14.69 21.24
C THR A 48 -6.56 -14.18 19.81
N LEU A 49 -6.58 -15.06 18.81
CA LEU A 49 -6.50 -14.64 17.39
C LEU A 49 -7.75 -13.85 16.97
N HIS A 50 -8.93 -14.27 17.44
CA HIS A 50 -10.20 -13.63 17.10
C HIS A 50 -10.42 -12.29 17.83
N ASP A 51 -10.33 -12.31 19.17
CA ASP A 51 -10.64 -11.18 20.05
C ASP A 51 -9.43 -10.25 20.25
N GLY A 52 -8.21 -10.76 20.10
CA GLY A 52 -6.95 -10.07 20.36
C GLY A 52 -6.35 -10.37 21.72
N PHE A 53 -5.03 -10.14 21.85
CA PHE A 53 -4.31 -10.25 23.11
C PHE A 53 -4.64 -9.07 24.04
N LYS A 54 -4.69 -9.33 25.35
CA LYS A 54 -4.91 -8.31 26.37
C LYS A 54 -3.86 -8.39 27.47
N ILE A 55 -3.17 -7.29 27.74
CA ILE A 55 -2.23 -7.10 28.84
C ILE A 55 -2.66 -5.92 29.72
N GLN A 56 -2.39 -6.05 31.02
CA GLN A 56 -2.47 -4.96 31.99
C GLN A 56 -1.09 -4.77 32.59
N SER A 57 -0.35 -3.80 32.07
CA SER A 57 1.02 -3.47 32.49
C SER A 57 1.06 -2.33 33.51
N GLY A 58 -0.05 -1.64 33.73
CA GLY A 58 -0.16 -0.46 34.60
C GLY A 58 0.35 0.84 33.94
N HIS A 59 0.80 0.80 32.69
CA HIS A 59 1.16 1.98 31.90
C HIS A 59 0.20 2.12 30.70
N GLU A 60 -0.54 3.22 30.66
CA GLU A 60 -1.59 3.47 29.66
C GLU A 60 -1.10 3.34 28.22
N VAL A 61 0.11 3.86 27.93
CA VAL A 61 0.69 3.80 26.58
C VAL A 61 0.99 2.37 26.16
N ILE A 62 1.51 1.54 27.07
CA ILE A 62 1.83 0.14 26.78
C ILE A 62 0.53 -0.65 26.59
N ASP A 63 -0.45 -0.45 27.47
CA ASP A 63 -1.73 -1.13 27.38
C ASP A 63 -2.47 -0.76 26.08
N THR A 64 -2.39 0.50 25.64
CA THR A 64 -3.00 0.95 24.37
C THR A 64 -2.30 0.33 23.15
N LEU A 65 -0.98 0.13 23.20
CA LEU A 65 -0.22 -0.44 22.09
C LEU A 65 -0.39 -1.95 21.95
N PHE A 66 -0.48 -2.68 23.06
CA PHE A 66 -0.60 -4.14 23.05
C PHE A 66 -2.06 -4.62 22.94
N ASN A 67 -3.04 -3.82 23.38
CA ASN A 67 -4.45 -4.19 23.38
C ASN A 67 -5.19 -3.68 22.13
N ARG A 68 -4.68 -4.01 20.93
CA ARG A 68 -5.25 -3.53 19.65
C ARG A 68 -6.36 -4.40 19.06
N GLY A 69 -6.71 -5.50 19.72
CA GLY A 69 -7.73 -6.44 19.26
C GLY A 69 -7.21 -7.45 18.25
N GLY A 70 -8.11 -8.32 17.78
CA GLY A 70 -7.83 -9.36 16.80
C GLY A 70 -8.60 -9.15 15.50
N ILE A 71 -8.98 -10.24 14.85
CA ILE A 71 -9.78 -10.22 13.62
C ILE A 71 -11.06 -9.40 13.79
N GLU A 72 -11.73 -9.50 14.94
CA GLU A 72 -12.97 -8.76 15.23
C GLU A 72 -12.79 -7.24 15.06
N SER A 73 -11.72 -6.70 15.63
CA SER A 73 -11.41 -5.25 15.56
C SER A 73 -11.12 -4.77 14.12
N MET A 74 -10.70 -5.67 13.23
CA MET A 74 -10.39 -5.38 11.84
C MET A 74 -11.58 -5.61 10.89
N MET A 75 -12.71 -6.14 11.37
CA MET A 75 -13.88 -6.46 10.53
C MET A 75 -14.41 -5.25 9.78
N TYR A 76 -14.38 -4.07 10.39
CA TYR A 76 -14.77 -2.82 9.72
C TYR A 76 -13.88 -2.54 8.50
N THR A 77 -12.56 -2.57 8.68
CA THR A 77 -11.58 -2.35 7.60
C THR A 77 -11.72 -3.39 6.51
N ILE A 78 -11.85 -4.67 6.87
CA ILE A 78 -12.03 -5.77 5.90
C ILE A 78 -13.32 -5.59 5.09
N SER A 79 -14.43 -5.25 5.75
CA SER A 79 -15.72 -5.02 5.09
C SER A 79 -15.63 -3.86 4.11
N LEU A 80 -14.99 -2.76 4.52
CA LEU A 80 -14.77 -1.61 3.66
C LEU A 80 -13.88 -1.97 2.45
N THR A 81 -12.82 -2.74 2.65
CA THR A 81 -11.94 -3.20 1.57
C THR A 81 -12.69 -4.07 0.56
N ILE A 82 -13.57 -4.98 0.99
CA ILE A 82 -14.37 -5.81 0.07
C ILE A 82 -15.27 -4.92 -0.81
N VAL A 83 -15.94 -3.92 -0.22
CA VAL A 83 -16.78 -2.96 -0.96
C VAL A 83 -15.92 -2.10 -1.89
N ALA A 84 -14.79 -1.58 -1.42
CA ALA A 84 -13.86 -0.77 -2.18
C ALA A 84 -13.28 -1.52 -3.39
N MET A 85 -12.84 -2.77 -3.19
CA MET A 85 -12.35 -3.63 -4.27
C MET A 85 -13.43 -3.94 -5.29
N SER A 86 -14.67 -4.19 -4.85
CA SER A 86 -15.80 -4.42 -5.74
C SER A 86 -16.08 -3.19 -6.61
N PHE A 87 -16.13 -2.00 -6.00
CA PHE A 87 -16.30 -0.73 -6.73
C PHE A 87 -15.14 -0.46 -7.68
N GLY A 88 -13.90 -0.60 -7.20
CA GLY A 88 -12.71 -0.38 -8.00
C GLY A 88 -12.63 -1.33 -9.21
N GLY A 89 -12.98 -2.60 -9.03
CA GLY A 89 -13.07 -3.57 -10.12
C GLY A 89 -14.13 -3.20 -11.16
N ILE A 90 -15.31 -2.74 -10.74
CA ILE A 90 -16.35 -2.24 -11.66
C ILE A 90 -15.84 -0.99 -12.40
N ALA A 91 -15.20 -0.06 -11.71
CA ALA A 91 -14.67 1.17 -12.31
C ALA A 91 -13.53 0.90 -13.31
N GLU A 92 -12.73 -0.13 -13.09
CA GLU A 92 -11.73 -0.60 -14.05
C GLU A 92 -12.39 -1.27 -15.27
N GLN A 93 -13.32 -2.21 -15.05
CA GLN A 93 -13.97 -2.99 -16.12
C GLN A 93 -14.87 -2.15 -17.02
N THR A 94 -15.55 -1.14 -16.47
CA THR A 94 -16.35 -0.17 -17.23
C THR A 94 -15.47 0.80 -18.05
N GLY A 95 -14.16 0.80 -17.84
CA GLY A 95 -13.21 1.65 -18.56
C GLY A 95 -13.19 3.11 -18.08
N MET A 96 -13.89 3.46 -16.99
CA MET A 96 -13.90 4.82 -16.45
C MET A 96 -12.50 5.28 -16.06
N LEU A 97 -11.77 4.46 -15.29
CA LEU A 97 -10.40 4.79 -14.90
C LEU A 97 -9.45 4.82 -16.10
N ARG A 98 -9.70 3.96 -17.11
CA ARG A 98 -8.94 3.95 -18.36
C ARG A 98 -9.14 5.25 -19.15
N SER A 99 -10.34 5.82 -19.13
CA SER A 99 -10.64 7.11 -19.78
C SER A 99 -9.91 8.29 -19.10
N VAL A 100 -9.87 8.29 -17.76
CA VAL A 100 -9.15 9.32 -16.99
C VAL A 100 -7.65 9.26 -17.30
N VAL A 101 -7.05 8.07 -17.20
CA VAL A 101 -5.61 7.89 -17.42
C VAL A 101 -5.21 8.15 -18.87
N SER A 102 -6.04 7.77 -19.86
CA SER A 102 -5.75 8.05 -21.28
C SER A 102 -5.76 9.56 -21.57
N THR A 103 -6.65 10.31 -20.93
CA THR A 103 -6.69 11.77 -21.02
C THR A 103 -5.40 12.38 -20.47
N ILE A 104 -4.93 11.91 -19.31
CA ILE A 104 -3.67 12.37 -18.71
C ILE A 104 -2.47 12.02 -19.60
N LEU A 105 -2.46 10.83 -20.21
CA LEU A 105 -1.39 10.39 -21.11
C LEU A 105 -1.23 11.32 -22.33
N HIS A 106 -2.28 11.99 -22.80
CA HIS A 106 -2.18 12.93 -23.92
C HIS A 106 -1.30 14.16 -23.62
N PHE A 107 -1.14 14.52 -22.35
CA PHE A 107 -0.27 15.62 -21.91
C PHE A 107 1.20 15.22 -21.77
N ALA A 108 1.51 13.91 -21.79
CA ALA A 108 2.86 13.39 -21.61
C ALA A 108 3.71 13.53 -22.89
N ARG A 109 4.15 14.75 -23.24
CA ARG A 109 4.89 14.98 -24.50
C ARG A 109 6.35 14.49 -24.48
N ASN A 110 7.00 14.49 -23.32
CA ASN A 110 8.41 14.09 -23.16
C ASN A 110 8.58 13.09 -22.01
N ALA A 111 9.80 12.58 -21.79
CA ALA A 111 10.09 11.58 -20.76
C ALA A 111 9.76 12.08 -19.34
N ALA A 112 10.08 13.34 -19.03
CA ALA A 112 9.78 13.96 -17.75
C ALA A 112 8.27 14.02 -17.49
N MET A 113 7.50 14.53 -18.45
CA MET A 113 6.05 14.64 -18.39
C MET A 113 5.38 13.27 -18.33
N LEU A 114 5.98 12.23 -18.90
CA LEU A 114 5.48 10.85 -18.77
C LEU A 114 5.60 10.33 -17.34
N ILE A 115 6.73 10.59 -16.66
CA ILE A 115 6.92 10.21 -15.26
C ILE A 115 5.94 10.98 -14.37
N ILE A 116 5.83 12.30 -14.57
CA ILE A 116 4.88 13.14 -13.82
C ILE A 116 3.44 12.69 -14.06
N ALA A 117 3.06 12.40 -15.31
CA ALA A 117 1.75 11.87 -15.65
C ALA A 117 1.47 10.52 -14.98
N THR A 118 2.48 9.67 -14.82
CA THR A 118 2.36 8.38 -14.12
C THR A 118 2.07 8.60 -12.64
N ILE A 119 2.89 9.44 -11.98
CA ILE A 119 2.72 9.79 -10.56
C ILE A 119 1.34 10.38 -10.33
N PHE A 120 0.96 11.39 -11.14
CA PHE A 120 -0.31 12.07 -11.03
C PHE A 120 -1.50 11.12 -11.26
N SER A 121 -1.43 10.26 -12.28
CA SER A 121 -2.47 9.25 -12.54
C SER A 121 -2.62 8.27 -11.38
N SER A 122 -1.53 7.82 -10.77
CA SER A 122 -1.60 6.96 -9.57
C SER A 122 -2.22 7.71 -8.38
N VAL A 123 -1.85 8.97 -8.12
CA VAL A 123 -2.47 9.77 -7.06
C VAL A 123 -3.97 9.97 -7.31
N VAL A 124 -4.36 10.34 -8.53
CA VAL A 124 -5.78 10.48 -8.90
C VAL A 124 -6.53 9.15 -8.74
N THR A 125 -5.89 8.05 -9.12
CA THR A 125 -6.48 6.72 -8.95
C THR A 125 -6.63 6.38 -7.46
N ASN A 126 -5.68 6.71 -6.59
CA ASN A 126 -5.84 6.55 -5.13
C ASN A 126 -6.95 7.42 -4.54
N CYS A 127 -7.13 8.65 -5.04
CA CYS A 127 -8.20 9.52 -4.57
C CYS A 127 -9.58 9.03 -5.02
N THR A 128 -9.68 8.42 -6.21
CA THR A 128 -10.95 7.95 -6.78
C THR A 128 -11.29 6.52 -6.38
N THR A 129 -10.28 5.67 -6.27
CA THR A 129 -10.41 4.28 -5.85
C THR A 129 -9.92 4.15 -4.42
N SER A 130 -10.78 3.62 -3.55
CA SER A 130 -10.46 3.33 -2.15
C SER A 130 -9.41 2.22 -1.96
N GLU A 131 -8.74 1.77 -3.02
CA GLU A 131 -7.87 0.61 -3.01
C GLU A 131 -6.55 0.86 -3.78
N GLN A 132 -5.44 0.77 -3.06
CA GLN A 132 -4.09 1.01 -3.58
C GLN A 132 -3.71 0.05 -4.72
N TYR A 133 -4.19 -1.20 -4.68
CA TYR A 133 -3.86 -2.18 -5.71
C TYR A 133 -4.16 -1.68 -7.13
N ILE A 134 -5.30 -1.01 -7.33
CA ILE A 134 -5.75 -0.52 -8.64
C ILE A 134 -4.91 0.68 -9.08
N SER A 135 -4.57 1.56 -8.15
CA SER A 135 -3.72 2.75 -8.39
C SER A 135 -2.32 2.44 -8.90
N ILE A 136 -1.81 1.24 -8.61
CA ILE A 136 -0.51 0.78 -9.10
C ILE A 136 -0.69 -0.01 -10.40
N LEU A 137 -1.63 -0.96 -10.41
CA LEU A 137 -1.79 -1.92 -11.49
C LEU A 137 -2.28 -1.26 -12.79
N LEU A 138 -3.29 -0.40 -12.70
CA LEU A 138 -3.93 0.18 -13.87
C LEU A 138 -2.99 1.18 -14.59
N PRO A 139 -2.45 2.23 -13.94
CA PRO A 139 -1.44 3.08 -14.56
C PRO A 139 -0.23 2.27 -15.06
N GLY A 140 0.24 1.27 -14.30
CA GLY A 140 1.35 0.42 -14.74
C GLY A 140 1.09 -0.28 -16.08
N ARG A 141 -0.10 -0.85 -16.27
CA ARG A 141 -0.50 -1.48 -17.54
C ARG A 141 -0.72 -0.48 -18.66
N MET A 142 -1.21 0.71 -18.36
CA MET A 142 -1.51 1.73 -19.36
C MET A 142 -0.28 2.48 -19.87
N TYR A 143 0.67 2.79 -18.98
CA TYR A 143 1.86 3.55 -19.31
C TYR A 143 3.00 2.66 -19.86
N VAL A 144 2.96 1.33 -19.69
CA VAL A 144 4.05 0.44 -20.13
C VAL A 144 4.46 0.63 -21.59
N THR A 145 3.48 0.76 -22.50
CA THR A 145 3.76 0.96 -23.93
C THR A 145 4.38 2.34 -24.18
N ALA A 146 3.86 3.38 -23.52
CA ALA A 146 4.35 4.74 -23.63
C ALA A 146 5.80 4.92 -23.10
N TYR A 147 6.20 4.13 -22.09
CA TYR A 147 7.60 4.09 -21.61
C TYR A 147 8.51 3.37 -22.61
N LYS A 148 8.05 2.25 -23.18
CA LYS A 148 8.80 1.49 -24.21
C LYS A 148 9.04 2.33 -25.46
N GLU A 149 8.02 3.01 -25.97
CA GLU A 149 8.11 3.89 -27.15
C GLU A 149 9.14 5.02 -26.95
N ARG A 150 9.27 5.53 -25.72
CA ARG A 150 10.25 6.57 -25.37
C ARG A 150 11.62 6.01 -24.96
N LYS A 151 11.87 4.71 -25.14
CA LYS A 151 13.10 4.00 -24.79
C LYS A 151 13.51 4.18 -23.32
N LEU A 152 12.53 4.26 -22.42
CA LEU A 152 12.76 4.36 -20.97
C LEU A 152 12.84 2.98 -20.34
N HIS A 153 13.79 2.79 -19.43
CA HIS A 153 13.91 1.54 -18.70
C HIS A 153 12.67 1.33 -17.80
N PRO A 154 12.11 0.10 -17.70
CA PRO A 154 10.92 -0.18 -16.87
C PRO A 154 11.04 0.23 -15.40
N LYS A 155 12.27 0.32 -14.89
CA LYS A 155 12.57 0.83 -13.54
C LYS A 155 12.01 2.24 -13.30
N ASN A 156 11.98 3.11 -14.32
CA ASN A 156 11.41 4.44 -14.18
C ASN A 156 9.90 4.37 -13.95
N LEU A 157 9.20 3.50 -14.68
CA LEU A 157 7.77 3.27 -14.52
C LEU A 157 7.48 2.70 -13.13
N SER A 158 8.18 1.64 -12.72
CA SER A 158 8.03 1.05 -11.39
C SER A 158 8.23 2.09 -10.30
N ARG A 159 9.31 2.88 -10.38
CA ARG A 159 9.58 3.93 -9.40
C ARG A 159 8.48 4.99 -9.36
N ALA A 160 8.00 5.45 -10.51
CA ALA A 160 6.92 6.43 -10.59
C ALA A 160 5.61 5.92 -9.97
N LEU A 161 5.31 4.62 -10.13
CA LEU A 161 4.14 3.98 -9.52
C LEU A 161 4.28 3.85 -8.01
N GLU A 162 5.46 3.55 -7.49
CA GLU A 162 5.69 3.52 -6.04
C GLU A 162 5.63 4.94 -5.43
N ASP A 163 6.31 5.90 -6.09
CA ASP A 163 6.37 7.31 -5.65
C ASP A 163 4.99 7.99 -5.70
N GLY A 164 4.09 7.55 -6.59
CA GLY A 164 2.74 8.12 -6.73
C GLY A 164 1.63 7.29 -6.11
N GLY A 165 1.66 5.97 -6.26
CA GLY A 165 0.58 5.05 -5.86
C GLY A 165 0.76 4.47 -4.47
N THR A 166 1.98 4.05 -4.10
CA THR A 166 2.20 3.39 -2.80
C THR A 166 2.24 4.38 -1.66
N VAL A 167 3.03 5.45 -1.79
CA VAL A 167 3.27 6.37 -0.66
C VAL A 167 2.10 7.33 -0.40
N THR A 168 1.22 7.55 -1.38
CA THR A 168 0.11 8.51 -1.24
C THR A 168 -1.19 7.86 -0.79
N SER A 169 -1.32 6.53 -0.83
CA SER A 169 -2.57 5.81 -0.53
C SER A 169 -3.08 6.12 0.87
N VAL A 170 -2.19 6.15 1.86
CA VAL A 170 -2.51 6.41 3.27
C VAL A 170 -3.02 7.83 3.51
N LEU A 171 -2.67 8.81 2.66
CA LEU A 171 -3.15 10.19 2.82
C LEU A 171 -4.65 10.34 2.49
N VAL A 172 -5.24 9.36 1.81
CA VAL A 172 -6.64 9.37 1.40
C VAL A 172 -7.49 8.69 2.48
N PRO A 173 -8.40 9.40 3.16
CA PRO A 173 -9.09 8.88 4.36
C PRO A 173 -10.02 7.71 4.07
N TRP A 174 -10.54 7.60 2.84
CA TRP A 174 -11.38 6.49 2.40
C TRP A 174 -10.61 5.34 1.74
N ASN A 175 -9.28 5.41 1.69
CA ASN A 175 -8.44 4.34 1.18
C ASN A 175 -8.16 3.31 2.29
N THR A 176 -8.06 2.03 1.94
CA THR A 176 -7.76 0.92 2.88
C THR A 176 -6.60 1.25 3.82
N CYS A 177 -5.49 1.84 3.32
CA CYS A 177 -4.33 2.19 4.14
C CYS A 177 -4.64 3.32 5.15
N GLY A 178 -5.41 4.33 4.72
CA GLY A 178 -5.83 5.43 5.59
C GLY A 178 -6.80 4.98 6.68
N VAL A 179 -7.73 4.08 6.33
CA VAL A 179 -8.71 3.48 7.25
C VAL A 179 -8.00 2.60 8.28
N TYR A 180 -7.02 1.82 7.85
CA TYR A 180 -6.20 1.04 8.76
C TYR A 180 -5.40 1.92 9.73
N ALA A 181 -4.80 3.01 9.24
CA ALA A 181 -4.11 3.97 10.10
C ALA A 181 -5.07 4.60 11.12
N TYR A 182 -6.29 4.94 10.70
CA TYR A 182 -7.34 5.44 11.59
C TYR A 182 -7.74 4.38 12.64
N SER A 183 -7.96 3.12 12.26
CA SER A 183 -8.32 2.08 13.22
C SER A 183 -7.23 1.85 14.28
N MET A 184 -5.97 2.01 13.90
CA MET A 184 -4.84 1.81 14.80
C MET A 184 -4.60 3.02 15.69
N LEU A 185 -4.44 4.21 15.10
CA LEU A 185 -4.00 5.41 15.82
C LEU A 185 -5.17 6.22 16.38
N GLN A 186 -6.39 5.97 15.93
CA GLN A 186 -7.59 6.78 16.23
C GLN A 186 -7.41 8.26 15.86
N VAL A 187 -6.57 8.52 14.86
CA VAL A 187 -6.27 9.85 14.31
C VAL A 187 -6.67 9.85 12.84
N SER A 188 -7.39 10.89 12.42
CA SER A 188 -7.87 11.03 11.04
C SER A 188 -6.71 11.31 10.07
N ALA A 189 -6.90 10.96 8.79
CA ALA A 189 -5.89 11.22 7.76
C ALA A 189 -5.50 12.70 7.66
N PHE A 190 -6.44 13.61 7.88
CA PHE A 190 -6.18 15.05 7.86
C PHE A 190 -5.33 15.53 9.04
N GLU A 191 -5.46 14.90 10.20
CA GLU A 191 -4.70 15.24 11.40
C GLU A 191 -3.26 14.74 11.33
N TYR A 192 -3.04 13.52 10.81
CA TYR A 192 -1.67 13.00 10.66
C TYR A 192 -0.99 13.40 9.34
N ALA A 193 -1.74 13.83 8.32
CA ALA A 193 -1.19 14.22 7.01
C ALA A 193 -0.02 15.23 7.09
N PRO A 194 -0.05 16.27 7.94
CA PRO A 194 1.07 17.20 8.09
C PRO A 194 2.36 16.54 8.61
N TYR A 195 2.22 15.47 9.41
CA TYR A 195 3.35 14.73 9.98
C TYR A 195 3.83 13.60 9.05
N ALA A 196 3.05 13.25 8.03
CA ALA A 196 3.38 12.25 7.03
C ALA A 196 4.36 12.80 5.96
N VAL A 197 5.47 13.38 6.41
CA VAL A 197 6.45 14.10 5.57
C VAL A 197 6.91 13.28 4.37
N PHE A 198 7.18 12.00 4.61
CA PHE A 198 7.61 11.06 3.57
C PHE A 198 6.60 10.96 2.43
N ASN A 199 5.30 10.88 2.75
CA ASN A 199 4.26 10.54 1.78
C ASN A 199 3.99 11.64 0.75
N TYR A 200 4.16 12.90 1.13
CA TYR A 200 4.07 14.02 0.18
C TYR A 200 5.44 14.45 -0.36
N THR A 201 6.52 14.30 0.40
CA THR A 201 7.85 14.71 -0.06
C THR A 201 8.37 13.80 -1.16
N VAL A 202 8.14 12.48 -1.07
CA VAL A 202 8.56 11.52 -2.11
C VAL A 202 7.98 11.85 -3.50
N PRO A 203 6.66 12.00 -3.70
CA PRO A 203 6.12 12.36 -5.01
C PRO A 203 6.61 13.74 -5.48
N LEU A 204 6.78 14.71 -4.58
CA LEU A 204 7.33 16.03 -4.92
C LEU A 204 8.78 15.93 -5.42
N LEU A 205 9.64 15.21 -4.70
CA LEU A 205 11.02 14.95 -5.12
C LEU A 205 11.08 14.18 -6.44
N ALA A 206 10.21 13.20 -6.64
CA ALA A 206 10.12 12.43 -7.87
C ALA A 206 9.73 13.31 -9.07
N ILE A 207 8.78 14.21 -8.90
CA ILE A 207 8.41 15.22 -9.90
C ILE A 207 9.59 16.15 -10.20
N MET A 208 10.29 16.66 -9.18
CA MET A 208 11.48 17.49 -9.39
C MET A 208 12.56 16.75 -10.16
N PHE A 209 12.88 15.50 -9.80
CA PHE A 209 13.89 14.72 -10.51
C PHE A 209 13.48 14.42 -11.95
N ALA A 210 12.18 14.22 -12.21
CA ALA A 210 11.68 14.10 -13.57
C ALA A 210 11.89 15.40 -14.37
N LEU A 211 11.56 16.57 -13.79
CA LEU A 211 11.73 17.88 -14.44
C LEU A 211 13.19 18.19 -14.76
N PHE A 212 14.11 17.93 -13.83
CA PHE A 212 15.54 18.13 -14.04
C PHE A 212 16.21 17.00 -14.84
N ASN A 213 15.45 15.98 -15.27
CA ASN A 213 15.95 14.83 -16.01
C ASN A 213 17.08 14.07 -15.27
N ILE A 214 16.96 13.99 -13.94
CA ILE A 214 17.93 13.36 -13.05
C ILE A 214 17.54 11.89 -12.83
N LYS A 215 18.49 10.97 -13.00
CA LYS A 215 18.32 9.51 -12.80
C LYS A 215 17.20 8.88 -13.66
N ILE A 216 17.01 9.37 -14.89
CA ILE A 216 16.12 8.74 -15.88
C ILE A 216 16.91 7.68 -16.67
N GLU A 217 16.68 6.41 -16.37
CA GLU A 217 17.39 5.29 -17.02
C GLU A 217 16.79 5.00 -18.39
N ARG A 218 17.62 4.83 -19.42
CA ARG A 218 17.17 4.49 -20.79
C ARG A 218 17.52 3.05 -21.15
N ILE A 219 16.72 2.45 -22.02
CA ILE A 219 17.02 1.14 -22.57
C ILE A 219 18.26 1.30 -23.46
N LYS A 220 19.30 0.51 -23.18
CA LYS A 220 20.50 0.41 -24.01
C LYS A 220 20.18 -0.18 -25.37
#